data_AF-A0A3D1M224-F1
#
_entry.id   AF-A0A3D1M224-F1
#
_cell.length_a   1.000
_cell.length_b   1.000
_cell.length_c   1.000
_cell.angle_alpha   90.00
_cell.angle_beta   90.00
_cell.angle_gamma   90.00
#
_symmetry.space_group_name_H-M   'P 1'
#
loop_
_entity.id
_entity.type
_entity.pdbx_description
1 polymer ?
#
loop_
_entity_poly.entity_id
_entity_poly.type
_entity_poly.pdbx_seq_one_letter_code
_entity_poly.pdbx_strand_id
1 'polypeptide(L)'
;MHSAIKVKGVRLYELARKGISIDRSPRSVVLYDASISNFELPDIKLDIKCSKGFYVRTFANDLGIHLGTGAYLKKLVRTSIGDFKIIDSSCLDL
;
A
#
# COMPACT_ATOMS: atom_id res chain seq x y z
N MET A 1 7.36 5.85 -5.65
CA MET A 1 7.62 7.29 -5.40
C MET A 1 6.38 8.13 -4.99
N HIS A 2 5.14 7.72 -5.27
CA HIS A 2 3.93 8.50 -4.94
C HIS A 2 3.47 8.38 -3.47
N SER A 3 3.92 9.30 -2.62
CA SER A 3 3.50 9.39 -1.22
C SER A 3 3.39 10.83 -0.73
N ALA A 4 2.58 11.06 0.30
CA ALA A 4 2.46 12.35 0.99
C ALA A 4 3.60 12.66 1.98
N ILE A 5 4.56 11.74 2.18
CA ILE A 5 5.76 12.01 2.99
C ILE A 5 6.44 13.28 2.48
N LYS A 6 6.86 14.16 3.40
CA LYS A 6 7.68 15.32 3.07
C LYS A 6 9.16 14.95 3.14
N VAL A 7 9.92 15.40 2.14
CA VAL A 7 11.39 15.34 2.12
C VAL A 7 11.87 16.76 1.90
N LYS A 8 12.68 17.30 2.84
CA LYS A 8 13.15 18.70 2.82
C LYS A 8 12.01 19.72 2.61
N GLY A 9 10.88 19.52 3.28
CA GLY A 9 9.71 20.41 3.20
C GLY A 9 8.74 20.16 2.04
N VAL A 10 9.14 19.42 0.99
CA VAL A 10 8.34 19.18 -0.21
C VAL A 10 7.69 17.80 -0.17
N ARG A 11 6.43 17.68 -0.61
CA ARG A 11 5.74 16.39 -0.67
C ARG A 11 6.30 15.53 -1.81
N LEU A 12 6.49 14.27 -1.51
CA LEU A 12 7.26 13.38 -2.37
C LEU A 12 6.56 13.02 -3.69
N TYR A 13 5.22 13.03 -3.71
CA TYR A 13 4.48 12.89 -4.97
C TYR A 13 4.70 14.08 -5.92
N GLU A 14 5.04 15.27 -5.41
CA GLU A 14 5.28 16.46 -6.23
C GLU A 14 6.61 16.33 -6.97
N LEU A 15 7.64 15.82 -6.28
CA LEU A 15 8.95 15.52 -6.86
C LEU A 15 8.85 14.36 -7.85
N ALA A 16 8.08 13.32 -7.52
CA ALA A 16 7.82 12.20 -8.42
C ALA A 16 7.17 12.63 -9.75
N ARG A 17 6.19 13.54 -9.70
CA ARG A 17 5.54 14.10 -10.91
C ARG A 17 6.49 14.91 -11.78
N LYS A 18 7.57 15.45 -11.21
CA LYS A 18 8.64 16.15 -11.94
C LYS A 18 9.72 15.20 -12.46
N GLY A 19 9.54 13.88 -12.34
CA GLY A 19 10.55 12.88 -12.71
C GLY A 19 11.75 12.80 -11.74
N ILE A 20 11.71 13.52 -10.62
CA ILE A 20 12.82 13.57 -9.67
C ILE A 20 12.67 12.39 -8.71
N SER A 21 13.57 11.41 -8.84
CA SER A 21 13.73 10.33 -7.87
C SER A 21 14.59 10.78 -6.69
N ILE A 22 14.23 10.34 -5.50
CA ILE A 22 15.00 10.62 -4.28
C ILE A 22 15.19 9.30 -3.57
N ASP A 23 16.42 9.05 -3.14
CA ASP A 23 16.73 7.94 -2.28
C ASP A 23 15.99 8.09 -0.94
N ARG A 24 15.51 6.96 -0.41
CA ARG A 24 14.74 6.92 0.84
C ARG A 24 15.38 5.95 1.79
N SER A 25 15.59 6.42 3.00
CA SER A 25 15.84 5.53 4.13
C SER A 25 14.65 4.56 4.26
N PRO A 26 14.91 3.24 4.31
CA PRO A 26 13.89 2.25 4.61
C PRO A 26 13.19 2.60 5.92
N ARG A 27 11.89 2.35 6.01
CA ARG A 27 11.12 2.50 7.24
C ARG A 27 10.71 1.13 7.74
N SER A 28 11.01 0.83 8.99
CA SER A 28 10.54 -0.39 9.62
C SER A 28 9.02 -0.37 9.73
N VAL A 29 8.40 -1.39 9.17
CA VAL A 29 6.97 -1.68 9.24
C VAL A 29 6.83 -3.17 9.55
N VAL A 30 5.70 -3.54 10.16
CA VAL A 30 5.44 -4.93 10.54
C VAL A 30 4.25 -5.44 9.73
N LEU A 31 4.45 -6.60 9.09
CA LEU A 31 3.37 -7.42 8.57
C LEU A 31 3.00 -8.41 9.66
N TYR A 32 1.86 -8.22 10.31
CA TYR A 32 1.41 -9.07 11.41
C TYR A 32 0.78 -10.36 10.90
N ASP A 33 0.03 -10.28 9.80
CA ASP A 33 -0.62 -11.43 9.19
C ASP A 33 -0.89 -11.16 7.70
N ALA A 34 -0.87 -12.21 6.89
CA ALA A 34 -1.19 -12.17 5.48
C ALA A 34 -1.73 -13.52 5.01
N SER A 35 -2.88 -13.49 4.32
CA SER A 35 -3.49 -14.69 3.75
C SER A 35 -4.04 -14.41 2.35
N ILE A 36 -4.08 -15.45 1.52
CA ILE A 36 -4.71 -15.40 0.20
C ILE A 36 -6.19 -15.71 0.38
N SER A 37 -7.07 -14.77 0.04
CA SER A 37 -8.51 -14.97 0.11
C SER A 37 -9.16 -15.33 -1.22
N ASN A 38 -8.49 -15.06 -2.34
CA ASN A 38 -8.87 -15.56 -3.66
C ASN A 38 -7.63 -15.56 -4.58
N PHE A 39 -7.56 -16.54 -5.48
CA PHE A 39 -6.48 -16.67 -6.44
C PHE A 39 -7.07 -17.08 -7.80
N GLU A 40 -7.21 -16.11 -8.70
CA GLU A 40 -7.80 -16.28 -10.03
C GLU A 40 -6.96 -15.49 -11.03
N LEU A 41 -5.99 -16.16 -11.66
CA LEU A 41 -5.01 -15.49 -12.52
C LEU A 41 -5.69 -14.64 -13.61
N PRO A 42 -5.19 -13.41 -13.86
CA PRO A 42 -3.95 -12.84 -13.31
C PRO A 42 -4.11 -12.15 -11.94
N ASP A 43 -5.27 -12.24 -11.29
CA ASP A 43 -5.58 -11.53 -10.06
C ASP A 43 -5.37 -12.42 -8.82
N ILE A 44 -4.74 -11.85 -7.78
CA ILE A 44 -4.61 -12.46 -6.45
C ILE A 44 -5.17 -11.48 -5.43
N LYS A 45 -6.06 -11.96 -4.55
CA LYS A 45 -6.62 -11.18 -3.45
C LYS A 45 -5.96 -11.61 -2.15
N LEU A 46 -5.42 -10.62 -1.43
CA LEU A 46 -4.77 -10.80 -0.14
C LEU A 46 -5.54 -10.06 0.95
N ASP A 47 -5.67 -10.70 2.10
CA ASP A 47 -6.05 -10.04 3.34
C ASP A 47 -4.78 -9.82 4.18
N ILE A 48 -4.58 -8.59 4.65
CA ILE A 48 -3.33 -8.14 5.25
C ILE A 48 -3.60 -7.41 6.57
N LYS A 49 -2.95 -7.84 7.64
CA LYS A 49 -2.85 -7.10 8.90
C LYS A 49 -1.45 -6.53 9.06
N CYS A 50 -1.33 -5.21 9.18
CA CYS A 50 -0.03 -4.53 9.15
C CYS A 50 0.03 -3.34 10.12
N SER A 51 1.26 -2.88 10.40
CA SER A 51 1.51 -1.70 11.23
C SER A 51 1.19 -0.40 10.49
N LYS A 52 1.11 0.71 11.25
CA LYS A 52 1.04 2.05 10.66
C LYS A 52 2.20 2.28 9.69
N GLY A 53 1.93 3.01 8.60
CA GLY A 53 2.93 3.34 7.60
C GLY A 53 3.28 2.21 6.64
N PHE A 54 2.61 1.06 6.69
CA PHE A 54 2.75 0.00 5.70
C PHE A 54 2.15 0.42 4.35
N TYR A 55 2.95 0.34 3.28
CA TYR A 55 2.52 0.71 1.93
C TYR A 55 2.13 -0.54 1.15
N VAL A 56 0.83 -0.89 1.16
CA VAL A 56 0.30 -2.07 0.42
C VAL A 56 0.68 -2.05 -1.07
N ARG A 57 0.77 -0.86 -1.68
CA ARG A 57 1.24 -0.70 -3.07
C ARG A 57 2.69 -1.11 -3.28
N THR A 58 3.57 -0.77 -2.35
CA THR A 58 4.98 -1.17 -2.39
C THR A 58 5.09 -2.66 -2.15
N PHE A 59 4.35 -3.20 -1.18
CA PHE A 59 4.30 -4.64 -0.93
C PHE A 59 3.86 -5.44 -2.17
N ALA A 60 2.82 -5.01 -2.89
CA ALA A 60 2.39 -5.67 -4.13
C ALA A 60 3.50 -5.67 -5.19
N ASN A 61 4.18 -4.53 -5.38
CA ASN A 61 5.32 -4.44 -6.29
C ASN A 61 6.46 -5.39 -5.89
N ASP A 62 6.83 -5.39 -4.61
CA ASP A 62 7.94 -6.20 -4.09
C ASP A 62 7.61 -7.70 -4.20
N LEU A 63 6.37 -8.10 -3.94
CA LEU A 63 5.89 -9.47 -4.15
C LEU A 63 5.99 -9.87 -5.62
N GLY A 64 5.56 -9.00 -6.54
CA GLY A 64 5.67 -9.26 -7.97
C GLY A 64 7.11 -9.40 -8.46
N ILE A 65 8.03 -8.57 -7.94
CA ILE A 65 9.47 -8.68 -8.20
C ILE A 65 10.01 -10.02 -7.66
N HIS A 66 9.64 -10.38 -6.43
CA HIS A 66 10.06 -11.62 -5.81
C HIS A 66 9.59 -12.87 -6.59
N LEU A 67 8.39 -12.80 -7.17
CA LEU A 67 7.83 -13.86 -8.01
C LEU A 67 8.35 -13.84 -9.47
N GLY A 68 9.10 -12.82 -9.87
CA GLY A 68 9.67 -12.69 -11.21
C GLY A 68 8.69 -12.29 -12.32
N THR A 69 7.43 -11.96 -11.98
CA THR A 69 6.38 -11.59 -12.95
C THR A 69 6.07 -10.09 -12.99
N GLY A 70 6.40 -9.38 -11.91
CA GLY A 70 5.90 -8.03 -11.65
C GLY A 70 4.45 -8.04 -11.18
N ALA A 71 4.09 -7.07 -10.33
CA ALA A 71 2.71 -6.91 -9.87
C ALA A 71 2.45 -5.47 -9.45
N TYR A 72 1.19 -5.08 -9.46
CA TYR A 72 0.74 -3.78 -8.99
C TYR A 72 -0.58 -3.93 -8.23
N LEU A 73 -0.89 -2.95 -7.38
CA LEU A 73 -2.14 -2.95 -6.63
C LEU A 73 -3.29 -2.48 -7.52
N LYS A 74 -4.16 -3.40 -7.92
CA LYS A 74 -5.35 -3.13 -8.75
C LYS A 74 -6.52 -2.54 -7.95
N LYS A 75 -6.80 -3.10 -6.77
CA LYS A 75 -7.89 -2.66 -5.87
C LYS A 75 -7.41 -2.71 -4.43
N LEU A 76 -7.89 -1.79 -3.59
CA LEU A 76 -7.61 -1.75 -2.16
C LEU A 76 -8.88 -1.40 -1.38
N VAL A 77 -9.16 -2.16 -0.34
CA VAL A 77 -10.21 -1.84 0.64
C VAL A 77 -9.57 -1.91 2.01
N ARG A 78 -9.69 -0.82 2.79
CA ARG A 78 -9.25 -0.81 4.18
C ARG A 78 -10.43 -1.22 5.06
N THR A 79 -10.42 -2.47 5.53
CA THR A 79 -11.53 -3.07 6.29
C THR A 79 -11.57 -2.65 7.75
N SER A 80 -10.46 -2.17 8.32
CA SER A 80 -10.39 -1.67 9.69
C SER A 80 -9.24 -0.68 9.93
N ILE A 81 -9.34 0.08 11.01
CA ILE A 81 -8.27 0.91 11.60
C ILE A 81 -8.33 0.74 13.11
N GLY A 82 -7.40 -0.03 13.69
CA GLY A 82 -7.51 -0.40 15.11
C GLY A 82 -8.84 -1.10 15.36
N ASP A 83 -9.62 -0.61 16.31
CA ASP A 83 -10.91 -1.18 16.70
C ASP A 83 -12.08 -0.77 15.77
N PHE A 84 -11.88 0.22 14.90
CA PHE A 84 -12.91 0.70 13.98
C PHE A 84 -12.99 -0.17 12.73
N LYS A 85 -14.17 -0.68 12.37
CA LYS A 85 -14.38 -1.51 11.19
C LYS A 85 -15.08 -0.71 10.08
N ILE A 86 -14.89 -1.15 8.83
CA ILE A 86 -15.53 -0.52 7.67
C ILE A 86 -17.06 -0.59 7.71
N ILE A 87 -17.62 -1.62 8.36
CA ILE A 87 -19.08 -1.74 8.54
C ILE A 87 -19.65 -0.63 9.43
N ASP A 88 -18.82 -0.03 10.29
CA ASP A 88 -19.20 1.09 11.14
C ASP A 88 -19.01 2.45 10.42
N SER A 89 -18.54 2.45 9.17
CA SER A 89 -18.31 3.67 8.41
C SER A 89 -19.56 4.15 7.70
N SER A 90 -19.72 5.46 7.58
CA SER A 90 -20.74 6.08 6.75
C SER A 90 -20.13 6.60 5.47
N CYS A 91 -20.76 6.31 4.33
CA CYS A 91 -20.44 6.97 3.07
C CYS A 91 -20.85 8.44 3.17
N LEU A 92 -19.97 9.35 2.75
CA LEU A 92 -20.34 10.75 2.62
C LEU A 92 -20.86 10.95 1.20
N ASP A 93 -22.18 11.02 1.06
CA ASP A 93 -22.84 11.35 -0.20
C ASP A 93 -22.80 12.87 -0.38
N LEU A 94 -21.78 13.37 -1.09
CA LEU A 94 -21.64 14.78 -1.48
C LEU A 94 -22.17 15.01 -2.90
#